data_AF-A0A7S2Q5Y2-F1
#
_entry.id   AF-A0A7S2Q5Y2-F1
#
_cell.length_a   1.000
_cell.length_b   1.000
_cell.length_c   1.000
_cell.angle_alpha   90.00
_cell.angle_beta   90.00
_cell.angle_gamma   90.00
#
_symmetry.space_group_name_H-M   'P 1'
#
loop_
_entity.id
_entity.type
_entity.pdbx_description
1 polymer ?
#
loop_
_entity_poly.entity_id
_entity_poly.type
_entity_poly.pdbx_seq_one_letter_code
_entity_poly.pdbx_strand_id
1 'polypeptide(L)'
;PWGFINMSVGTVNCAGILGPHGTGPWIFNGSTLRNDDSIAEMRFNRNAAWWGQRGNVDAMVVVNYPDSDAIKQALLDGSLDVAVGPVLRPQQVQEFQTQHAATHSTVLGPRLFNQIVVMNANKTPTDDIQVRKLIMHSVDKSAIVEKEMFGQAS
;
A
#
# COMPACT_ATOMS: atom_id res chain seq x y z
N PRO A 1 26.36 -11.17 -2.44
CA PRO A 1 27.47 -11.64 -1.58
C PRO A 1 27.05 -11.60 -0.12
N TRP A 2 26.75 -12.78 0.45
CA TRP A 2 26.61 -12.94 1.90
C TRP A 2 27.97 -12.62 2.54
N GLY A 3 28.00 -11.99 3.72
CA GLY A 3 29.21 -11.43 4.33
C GLY A 3 30.40 -12.39 4.41
N PHE A 4 31.61 -11.85 4.42
CA PHE A 4 32.85 -12.62 4.53
C PHE A 4 33.06 -13.14 5.96
N ILE A 5 33.47 -14.41 6.09
CA ILE A 5 33.88 -15.02 7.36
C ILE A 5 35.41 -14.99 7.41
N ASN A 6 35.97 -14.33 8.43
CA ASN A 6 37.41 -14.36 8.71
C ASN A 6 37.64 -15.41 9.80
N MET A 7 38.24 -16.55 9.45
CA MET A 7 38.44 -17.65 10.41
C MET A 7 39.81 -17.54 11.09
N SER A 8 39.79 -17.11 12.36
CA SER A 8 40.72 -17.59 13.38
C SER A 8 39.92 -18.45 14.36
N VAL A 9 40.53 -19.45 15.01
CA VAL A 9 39.84 -20.30 16.00
C VAL A 9 39.48 -19.44 17.21
N GLY A 10 38.32 -18.80 17.12
CA GLY A 10 37.83 -17.75 18.00
C GLY A 10 36.41 -17.38 17.56
N THR A 11 35.61 -16.89 18.51
CA THR A 11 34.17 -16.66 18.39
C THR A 11 33.78 -16.01 17.06
N VAL A 12 32.91 -16.67 16.28
CA VAL A 12 32.34 -16.10 15.05
C VAL A 12 31.29 -15.06 15.44
N ASN A 13 31.63 -13.78 15.30
CA ASN A 13 30.68 -12.68 15.43
C ASN A 13 30.03 -12.41 14.07
N CYS A 14 28.77 -12.79 13.92
CA CYS A 14 27.97 -12.44 12.74
C CYS A 14 27.72 -10.92 12.73
N ALA A 15 28.03 -10.25 11.62
CA ALA A 15 27.80 -8.81 11.44
C ALA A 15 26.31 -8.39 11.33
N GLY A 16 25.38 -9.34 11.48
CA GLY A 16 23.95 -9.12 11.31
C GLY A 16 23.54 -8.94 9.83
N ILE A 17 22.28 -8.58 9.62
CA ILE A 17 21.72 -8.29 8.30
C ILE A 17 22.10 -6.86 7.93
N LEU A 18 22.93 -6.71 6.89
CA LEU A 18 23.41 -5.40 6.41
C LEU A 18 22.41 -4.70 5.46
N GLY A 19 21.34 -5.39 5.06
CA GLY A 19 20.29 -4.85 4.20
C GLY A 19 19.29 -5.91 3.77
N PRO A 20 18.18 -5.50 3.14
CA PRO A 20 17.19 -6.44 2.61
C PRO A 20 17.79 -7.24 1.45
N HIS A 21 18.02 -8.53 1.67
CA HIS A 21 18.51 -9.46 0.65
C HIS A 21 17.43 -10.51 0.36
N GLY A 22 16.92 -10.48 -0.87
CA GLY A 22 15.91 -11.43 -1.35
C GLY A 22 16.29 -12.02 -2.70
N THR A 23 15.61 -13.12 -3.07
CA THR A 23 15.76 -13.79 -4.38
C THR A 23 14.69 -13.35 -5.38
N GLY A 24 13.89 -12.33 -5.06
CA GLY A 24 12.79 -11.83 -5.89
C GLY A 24 13.25 -11.04 -7.13
N PRO A 25 12.29 -10.58 -7.95
CA PRO A 25 12.56 -9.83 -9.19
C PRO A 25 13.23 -8.47 -8.98
N TRP A 26 13.14 -7.91 -7.77
CA TRP A 26 13.59 -6.56 -7.45
C TRP A 26 14.62 -6.59 -6.32
N ILE A 27 15.67 -5.79 -6.46
CA ILE A 27 16.71 -5.56 -5.45
C ILE A 27 16.53 -4.14 -4.93
N PHE A 28 16.43 -3.99 -3.61
CA PHE A 28 16.42 -2.67 -2.98
C PHE A 28 17.71 -1.91 -3.28
N ASN A 29 17.57 -0.69 -3.80
CA ASN A 29 18.70 0.18 -4.14
C ASN A 29 18.91 1.29 -3.11
N GLY A 30 17.83 1.78 -2.49
CA GLY A 30 17.91 2.81 -1.46
C GLY A 30 16.59 3.53 -1.24
N SER A 31 16.58 4.47 -0.30
CA SER A 31 15.46 5.38 -0.04
C SER A 31 15.93 6.82 0.09
N THR A 32 15.08 7.74 -0.32
CA THR A 32 15.24 9.18 -0.06
C THR A 32 14.35 9.54 1.12
N LEU A 33 14.91 10.30 2.07
CA LEU A 33 14.18 10.78 3.24
C LEU A 33 13.75 12.23 3.06
N ARG A 34 12.65 12.60 3.72
CA ARG A 34 12.23 13.98 3.93
C ARG A 34 12.97 14.56 5.14
N ASN A 35 12.78 15.86 5.38
CA ASN A 35 13.35 16.57 6.52
C ASN A 35 12.86 16.05 7.89
N ASP A 36 11.72 15.35 7.92
CA ASP A 36 11.15 14.73 9.11
C ASP A 36 11.54 13.24 9.26
N ASP A 37 12.57 12.80 8.55
CA ASP A 37 13.05 11.43 8.44
C ASP A 37 12.03 10.42 7.88
N SER A 38 10.87 10.88 7.38
CA SER A 38 9.93 10.02 6.67
C SER A 38 10.45 9.65 5.29
N ILE A 39 10.08 8.46 4.79
CA ILE A 39 10.48 8.00 3.46
C ILE A 39 9.72 8.82 2.40
N ALA A 40 10.46 9.53 1.55
CA ALA A 40 9.95 10.20 0.35
C ALA A 40 9.77 9.21 -0.80
N GLU A 41 10.81 8.41 -1.06
CA GLU A 41 10.84 7.45 -2.16
C GLU A 41 11.65 6.21 -1.77
N MET A 42 11.28 5.05 -2.31
CA MET A 42 12.09 3.84 -2.31
C MET A 42 12.39 3.40 -3.73
N ARG A 43 13.66 3.12 -4.02
CA ARG A 43 14.12 2.71 -5.35
C ARG A 43 14.53 1.24 -5.33
N PHE A 44 14.08 0.53 -6.35
CA PHE A 44 14.42 -0.86 -6.58
C PHE A 44 14.95 -1.03 -8.00
N ASN A 45 16.04 -1.77 -8.15
CA ASN A 45 16.57 -2.14 -9.44
C ASN A 45 16.14 -3.57 -9.77
N ARG A 46 16.02 -3.86 -11.06
CA ARG A 46 15.79 -5.22 -11.55
C ARG A 46 16.88 -6.18 -11.05
N ASN A 47 16.48 -7.34 -10.57
CA ASN A 47 17.38 -8.44 -10.25
C ASN A 47 17.79 -9.19 -11.53
N ALA A 48 19.00 -8.94 -12.02
CA ALA A 48 19.53 -9.62 -13.21
C ALA A 48 19.77 -11.13 -13.02
N ALA A 49 19.74 -11.64 -11.79
CA ALA A 49 19.88 -13.07 -11.47
C ALA A 49 18.54 -13.77 -11.20
N TRP A 50 17.40 -13.07 -11.27
CA TRP A 50 16.10 -13.68 -10.99
C TRP A 50 15.67 -14.65 -12.10
N TRP A 51 15.17 -15.81 -11.70
CA TRP A 51 14.92 -16.98 -12.56
C TRP A 51 13.57 -16.93 -13.30
N GLY A 52 12.70 -15.96 -13.00
CA GLY A 52 11.38 -15.81 -13.60
C GLY A 52 11.34 -15.00 -14.90
N GLN A 53 10.16 -14.92 -15.52
CA GLN A 53 9.94 -14.11 -16.72
C GLN A 53 10.10 -12.61 -16.41
N ARG A 54 10.87 -11.93 -17.24
CA ARG A 54 11.21 -10.52 -17.04
C ARG A 54 10.36 -9.62 -17.93
N GLY A 55 9.79 -8.56 -17.35
CA GLY A 55 9.19 -7.46 -18.12
C GLY A 55 10.24 -6.45 -18.60
N ASN A 56 9.80 -5.31 -19.14
CA ASN A 56 10.68 -4.28 -19.71
C ASN A 56 11.02 -3.11 -18.74
N VAL A 57 10.77 -3.29 -17.44
CA VAL A 57 11.01 -2.25 -16.43
C VAL A 57 12.34 -2.50 -15.71
N ASP A 58 13.27 -1.54 -15.79
CA ASP A 58 14.62 -1.67 -15.22
C ASP A 58 14.73 -1.19 -13.77
N ALA A 59 13.92 -0.21 -13.40
CA ALA A 59 13.82 0.31 -12.05
C ALA A 59 12.36 0.56 -11.67
N MET A 60 12.05 0.32 -10.41
CA MET A 60 10.76 0.62 -9.80
C MET A 60 10.99 1.65 -8.69
N VAL A 61 10.24 2.74 -8.73
CA VAL A 61 10.24 3.78 -7.70
C VAL A 61 8.89 3.77 -7.01
N VAL A 62 8.90 3.54 -5.70
CA VAL A 62 7.71 3.65 -4.86
C VAL A 62 7.76 5.03 -4.21
N VAL A 63 6.83 5.89 -4.60
CA VAL A 63 6.77 7.29 -4.15
C VAL A 63 5.72 7.44 -3.07
N ASN A 64 6.07 8.12 -1.99
CA ASN A 64 5.15 8.46 -0.92
C ASN A 64 4.50 9.82 -1.23
N TYR A 65 3.18 9.87 -1.37
CA TYR A 65 2.42 11.10 -1.55
C TYR A 65 1.69 11.47 -0.25
N PRO A 66 1.50 12.77 0.04
CA PRO A 66 0.89 13.22 1.30
C PRO A 66 -0.60 12.84 1.43
N ASP A 67 -1.32 12.76 0.31
CA ASP A 67 -2.74 12.45 0.28
C ASP A 67 -3.18 11.91 -1.09
N SER A 68 -4.45 11.48 -1.16
CA SER A 68 -5.05 10.93 -2.38
C SER A 68 -5.22 11.93 -3.53
N ASP A 69 -5.26 13.23 -3.24
CA ASP A 69 -5.39 14.26 -4.28
C ASP A 69 -4.06 14.48 -5.00
N ALA A 70 -2.96 14.47 -4.27
CA ALA A 70 -1.62 14.48 -4.84
C ALA A 70 -1.38 13.24 -5.74
N ILE A 71 -1.83 12.05 -5.31
CA ILE A 71 -1.75 10.82 -6.12
C ILE A 71 -2.57 10.96 -7.40
N LYS A 72 -3.81 11.46 -7.30
CA LYS A 72 -4.67 11.70 -8.47
C LYS A 72 -4.00 12.63 -9.47
N GLN A 73 -3.45 13.76 -9.02
CA GLN A 73 -2.76 14.70 -9.91
C GLN A 73 -1.54 14.07 -10.57
N ALA A 74 -0.76 13.30 -9.81
CA ALA A 74 0.42 12.61 -10.33
C ALA A 74 0.08 11.55 -11.41
N LEU A 75 -1.06 10.88 -11.28
CA LEU A 75 -1.57 10.00 -12.34
C LEU A 75 -1.94 10.82 -13.58
N LEU A 76 -2.69 11.92 -13.39
CA LEU A 76 -3.19 12.75 -14.50
C LEU A 76 -2.08 13.47 -15.26
N ASP A 77 -1.01 13.91 -14.59
CA ASP A 77 0.14 14.57 -15.21
C ASP A 77 1.21 13.59 -15.72
N GLY A 78 1.06 12.29 -15.43
CA GLY A 78 1.95 11.24 -15.87
C GLY A 78 3.25 11.12 -15.06
N SER A 79 3.38 11.82 -13.93
CA SER A 79 4.51 11.62 -13.01
C SER A 79 4.41 10.33 -12.18
N LEU A 80 3.21 9.72 -12.10
CA LEU A 80 2.97 8.41 -11.52
C LEU A 80 2.34 7.47 -12.56
N ASP A 81 2.96 6.31 -12.78
CA ASP A 81 2.46 5.34 -13.76
C ASP A 81 1.29 4.49 -13.24
N VAL A 82 1.34 4.07 -11.98
CA VAL A 82 0.40 3.10 -11.40
C VAL A 82 0.14 3.40 -9.93
N ALA A 83 -1.15 3.38 -9.55
CA ALA A 83 -1.61 3.37 -8.17
C ALA A 83 -2.23 2.00 -7.85
N VAL A 84 -1.79 1.37 -6.74
CA VAL A 84 -2.26 0.03 -6.32
C VAL A 84 -2.77 0.07 -4.90
N GLY A 85 -3.93 -0.52 -4.65
CA GLY A 85 -4.54 -0.61 -3.33
C GLY A 85 -5.41 0.60 -2.98
N PRO A 86 -5.80 0.76 -1.70
CA PRO A 86 -6.74 1.79 -1.24
C PRO A 86 -6.05 3.15 -1.06
N VAL A 87 -5.29 3.60 -2.07
CA VAL A 87 -4.57 4.88 -2.07
C VAL A 87 -5.38 6.02 -2.68
N LEU A 88 -6.36 5.69 -3.51
CA LEU A 88 -7.36 6.63 -4.04
C LEU A 88 -8.68 6.48 -3.27
N ARG A 89 -9.41 7.58 -3.13
CA ARG A 89 -10.78 7.58 -2.58
C ARG A 89 -11.73 6.90 -3.58
N PRO A 90 -12.82 6.26 -3.10
CA PRO A 90 -13.81 5.63 -3.97
C PRO A 90 -14.35 6.55 -5.09
N GLN A 91 -14.63 7.83 -4.76
CA GLN A 91 -15.05 8.83 -5.74
C GLN A 91 -14.01 9.04 -6.85
N GLN A 92 -12.72 9.10 -6.51
CA GLN A 92 -11.65 9.30 -7.49
C GLN A 92 -11.50 8.07 -8.38
N VAL A 93 -11.64 6.87 -7.83
CA VAL A 93 -11.66 5.63 -8.62
C VAL A 93 -12.82 5.65 -9.62
N GLN A 94 -14.03 6.05 -9.19
CA GLN A 94 -15.18 6.20 -10.07
C GLN A 94 -14.93 7.25 -11.16
N GLU A 95 -14.27 8.37 -10.82
CA GLU A 95 -13.89 9.39 -11.78
C GLU A 95 -12.91 8.85 -12.83
N PHE A 96 -11.90 8.08 -12.45
CA PHE A 96 -10.99 7.43 -13.42
C PHE A 96 -11.73 6.45 -14.34
N GLN A 97 -12.72 5.72 -13.81
CA GLN A 97 -13.54 4.79 -14.59
C GLN A 97 -14.50 5.47 -15.56
N THR A 98 -14.96 6.68 -15.25
CA THR A 98 -16.05 7.34 -16.00
C THR A 98 -15.61 8.54 -16.82
N GLN A 99 -14.65 9.32 -16.33
CA GLN A 99 -14.21 10.58 -16.91
C GLN A 99 -12.82 10.48 -17.56
N HIS A 100 -11.94 9.62 -17.04
CA HIS A 100 -10.56 9.47 -17.54
C HIS A 100 -10.28 8.13 -18.25
N ALA A 101 -11.32 7.38 -18.58
CA ALA A 101 -11.22 6.04 -19.19
C ALA A 101 -10.54 6.02 -20.57
N ALA A 102 -10.49 7.16 -21.26
CA ALA A 102 -9.81 7.29 -22.54
C ALA A 102 -8.27 7.28 -22.42
N THR A 103 -7.74 7.64 -21.25
CA THR A 103 -6.29 7.78 -21.00
C THR A 103 -5.78 6.85 -19.91
N HIS A 104 -6.66 6.40 -19.00
CA HIS A 104 -6.30 5.57 -17.85
C HIS A 104 -7.14 4.29 -17.80
N SER A 105 -6.49 3.18 -17.46
CA SER A 105 -7.17 1.91 -17.20
C SER A 105 -7.36 1.69 -15.71
N THR A 106 -8.56 1.30 -15.30
CA THR A 106 -8.88 0.95 -13.92
C THR A 106 -9.28 -0.52 -13.84
N VAL A 107 -8.62 -1.29 -12.97
CA VAL A 107 -8.93 -2.70 -12.75
C VAL A 107 -9.28 -2.92 -11.28
N LEU A 108 -10.49 -3.45 -11.04
CA LEU A 108 -10.91 -3.87 -9.71
C LEU A 108 -10.63 -5.36 -9.53
N GLY A 109 -9.67 -5.66 -8.64
CA GLY A 109 -9.36 -7.03 -8.24
C GLY A 109 -10.41 -7.62 -7.28
N PRO A 110 -10.27 -8.91 -6.92
CA PRO A 110 -11.10 -9.51 -5.88
C PRO A 110 -10.94 -8.75 -4.55
N ARG A 111 -11.96 -8.80 -3.70
CA ARG A 111 -11.93 -8.18 -2.37
C ARG A 111 -10.95 -8.94 -1.47
N LEU A 112 -9.83 -8.29 -1.12
CA LEU A 112 -8.79 -8.87 -0.27
C LEU A 112 -8.81 -8.35 1.18
N PHE A 113 -9.56 -7.29 1.45
CA PHE A 113 -9.60 -6.63 2.75
C PHE A 113 -11.04 -6.34 3.18
N ASN A 114 -11.26 -6.34 4.50
CA ASN A 114 -12.51 -5.93 5.13
C ASN A 114 -12.24 -4.67 5.97
N GLN A 115 -13.14 -3.69 5.89
CA GLN A 115 -13.13 -2.53 6.77
C GLN A 115 -14.14 -2.75 7.90
N ILE A 116 -13.70 -2.60 9.15
CA ILE A 116 -14.54 -2.78 10.33
C ILE A 116 -14.47 -1.53 11.22
N VAL A 117 -15.63 -1.12 11.74
CA VAL A 117 -15.70 -0.15 12.82
C VAL A 117 -15.83 -0.93 14.11
N VAL A 118 -14.87 -0.76 15.02
CA VAL A 118 -14.83 -1.47 16.29
C VAL A 118 -15.22 -0.52 17.42
N MET A 119 -16.16 -0.95 18.25
CA MET A 119 -16.53 -0.24 19.47
C MET A 119 -15.68 -0.72 20.64
N ASN A 120 -15.16 0.20 21.45
CA ASN A 120 -14.46 -0.14 22.68
C ASN A 120 -15.47 -0.65 23.73
N ALA A 121 -15.51 -1.96 23.92
CA ALA A 121 -16.43 -2.61 24.85
C ALA A 121 -16.07 -2.44 26.35
N ASN A 122 -15.02 -1.69 26.68
CA ASN A 122 -14.58 -1.45 28.07
C ASN A 122 -14.77 0.03 28.49
N LYS A 123 -15.65 0.77 27.81
CA LYS A 123 -15.90 2.18 28.10
C LYS A 123 -17.39 2.49 28.02
N THR A 124 -17.93 3.13 29.05
CA THR A 124 -19.33 3.59 29.05
C THR A 124 -19.56 4.63 27.94
N PRO A 125 -20.67 4.54 27.16
CA PRO A 125 -21.79 3.59 27.28
C PRO A 125 -21.65 2.32 26.44
N THR A 126 -20.54 2.13 25.73
CA THR A 126 -20.33 0.96 24.85
C THR A 126 -19.89 -0.31 25.57
N ASP A 127 -19.78 -0.28 26.90
CA ASP A 127 -19.64 -1.44 27.79
C ASP A 127 -20.92 -2.30 27.84
N ASP A 128 -22.11 -1.68 27.74
CA ASP A 128 -23.38 -2.39 27.61
C ASP A 128 -23.57 -3.02 26.21
N ILE A 129 -23.86 -4.32 26.17
CA ILE A 129 -24.15 -5.06 24.94
C ILE A 129 -25.42 -4.56 24.22
N GLN A 130 -26.41 -4.07 24.95
CA GLN A 130 -27.66 -3.55 24.36
C GLN A 130 -27.40 -2.23 23.63
N VAL A 131 -26.54 -1.36 24.19
CA VAL A 131 -26.11 -0.13 23.51
C VAL A 131 -25.35 -0.46 22.23
N ARG A 132 -24.43 -1.41 22.26
CA ARG A 132 -23.72 -1.85 21.03
C ARG A 132 -24.68 -2.41 19.99
N LYS A 133 -25.65 -3.23 20.38
CA LYS A 133 -26.68 -3.75 19.45
C LYS A 133 -27.51 -2.62 18.85
N LEU A 134 -27.97 -1.67 19.67
CA LEU A 134 -28.73 -0.51 19.22
C LEU A 134 -27.94 0.29 18.17
N ILE A 135 -26.68 0.61 18.45
CA ILE A 135 -25.79 1.32 17.51
C ILE A 135 -25.67 0.52 16.21
N MET A 136 -25.37 -0.78 16.29
CA MET A 136 -25.20 -1.63 15.09
C MET A 136 -26.47 -1.73 14.24
N HIS A 137 -27.65 -1.73 14.85
CA HIS A 137 -28.94 -1.76 14.15
C HIS A 137 -29.39 -0.37 13.64
N SER A 138 -28.89 0.72 14.22
CA SER A 138 -29.17 2.07 13.76
C SER A 138 -28.36 2.51 12.52
N VAL A 139 -27.32 1.76 12.17
CA VAL A 139 -26.44 2.07 11.04
C VAL A 139 -26.92 1.36 9.78
N ASP A 140 -27.32 2.15 8.79
CA ASP A 140 -27.62 1.67 7.44
C ASP A 140 -26.31 1.45 6.66
N LYS A 141 -25.79 0.22 6.73
CA LYS A 141 -24.55 -0.16 6.06
C LYS A 141 -24.68 -0.10 4.54
N SER A 142 -25.85 -0.45 4.00
CA SER A 142 -26.09 -0.45 2.56
C SER A 142 -26.04 0.97 2.01
N ALA A 143 -26.66 1.93 2.70
CA ALA A 143 -26.59 3.34 2.32
C ALA A 143 -25.16 3.90 2.37
N ILE A 144 -24.33 3.49 3.34
CA ILE A 144 -22.92 3.89 3.41
C ILE A 144 -22.15 3.32 2.20
N VAL A 145 -22.33 2.04 1.89
CA VAL A 145 -21.65 1.39 0.74
C VAL A 145 -22.04 2.07 -0.57
N GLU A 146 -23.31 2.39 -0.74
CA GLU A 146 -23.82 3.03 -1.95
C GLU A 146 -23.31 4.48 -2.08
N LYS A 147 -23.43 5.30 -1.02
CA LYS A 147 -23.19 6.74 -1.09
C LYS A 147 -21.72 7.14 -0.91
N GLU A 148 -21.03 6.50 0.03
CA GLU A 148 -19.66 6.87 0.39
C GLU A 148 -18.62 6.03 -0.34
N MET A 149 -18.94 4.77 -0.60
CA MET A 149 -18.02 3.82 -1.25
C MET A 149 -18.35 3.63 -2.74
N PHE A 150 -19.37 4.29 -3.27
CA PHE A 150 -19.76 4.22 -4.69
C PHE A 150 -19.93 2.78 -5.20
N GLY A 151 -20.46 1.89 -4.34
CA GLY A 151 -20.64 0.46 -4.65
C GLY A 151 -19.35 -0.37 -4.69
N GLN A 152 -18.20 0.22 -4.33
CA GLN A 152 -16.89 -0.46 -4.31
C GLN A 152 -16.66 -1.27 -3.03
N ALA A 153 -17.57 -1.21 -2.06
CA ALA A 153 -17.62 -2.05 -0.86
C ALA A 153 -18.76 -3.09 -0.96
N SER A 154 -18.79 -4.09 -0.07
CA SER A 154 -19.83 -5.14 0.01
C SER A 154 -20.32 -5.32 1.43
#